data_AF-A0A7S2TVV7-F1
#
_entry.id   AF-A0A7S2TVV7-F1
#
_cell.length_a   1.000
_cell.length_b   1.000
_cell.length_c   1.000
_cell.angle_alpha   90.00
_cell.angle_beta   90.00
_cell.angle_gamma   90.00
#
_symmetry.space_group_name_H-M   'P 1'
#
loop_
_entity.id
_entity.type
_entity.pdbx_description
1 polymer ?
#
loop_
_entity_poly.entity_id
_entity_poly.type
_entity_poly.pdbx_seq_one_letter_code
_entity_poly.pdbx_strand_id
1 'polypeptide(L)'
;KLTPYAKDLEDNWGPPPGNLNSDGENLLVYGKEFGNVFIGVQPSFGYEGDPMRLLFAKSASPHHGFAAYYSYLEKVFGANAVLHFGTHGSLEFMPGKQVGMSGKCYPDRLIHSLPNLYYYAANNPSEATIAKRRGYASTISYLTPPAENAGLYKGLKELGELVGSYQGLRDTGRGPNIVNSIVAAARTCNLDKDIKDLPTEEDDAKDMDLDQ
;
A
#
# COMPACT_ATOMS: atom_id res chain seq x y z
N LYS A 1 -14.04 33.41 -2.30
CA LYS A 1 -13.63 32.22 -3.10
C LYS A 1 -13.20 31.12 -2.14
N LEU A 2 -13.71 29.90 -2.28
CA LEU A 2 -13.42 28.78 -1.36
C LEU A 2 -11.99 28.26 -1.48
N THR A 3 -11.38 28.38 -2.66
CA THR A 3 -10.04 27.82 -2.93
C THR A 3 -9.15 28.89 -3.56
N PRO A 4 -8.38 29.67 -2.77
CA PRO A 4 -7.60 30.81 -3.27
C PRO A 4 -6.49 30.43 -4.26
N TYR A 5 -5.95 29.21 -4.14
CA TYR A 5 -4.88 28.66 -4.96
C TYR A 5 -5.38 27.90 -6.19
N ALA A 6 -6.68 27.96 -6.52
CA ALA A 6 -7.24 27.24 -7.67
C ALA A 6 -6.55 27.62 -8.99
N LYS A 7 -6.11 28.88 -9.14
CA LYS A 7 -5.39 29.35 -10.31
C LYS A 7 -4.05 28.63 -10.52
N ASP A 8 -3.36 28.27 -9.42
CA ASP A 8 -2.09 27.53 -9.48
C ASP A 8 -2.30 26.09 -10.00
N LEU A 9 -3.53 25.58 -9.99
CA LEU A 9 -3.87 24.25 -10.50
C LEU A 9 -4.17 24.27 -12.01
N GLU A 10 -4.49 25.44 -12.57
CA GLU A 10 -4.88 25.57 -13.97
C GLU A 10 -3.73 25.22 -14.94
N ASP A 11 -2.48 25.45 -14.53
CA ASP A 11 -1.30 25.14 -15.34
C ASP A 11 -1.22 23.65 -15.72
N ASN A 12 -1.66 22.76 -14.83
CA ASN A 12 -1.62 21.31 -15.04
C ASN A 12 -2.99 20.70 -15.41
N TRP A 13 -4.08 21.31 -14.97
CA TRP A 13 -5.43 20.72 -15.03
C TRP A 13 -6.44 21.54 -15.83
N GLY A 14 -6.03 22.68 -16.40
CA GLY A 14 -6.91 23.60 -17.10
C GLY A 14 -7.87 24.35 -16.16
N PRO A 15 -8.82 25.14 -16.69
CA PRO A 15 -9.77 25.87 -15.87
C PRO A 15 -10.73 24.91 -15.11
N PRO A 16 -11.20 25.28 -13.90
CA PRO A 16 -12.28 24.55 -13.22
C PRO A 16 -13.55 24.43 -14.09
N PRO A 17 -14.34 23.36 -13.96
CA PRO A 17 -14.21 22.24 -13.02
C PRO A 17 -13.17 21.18 -13.46
N GLY A 18 -12.59 21.29 -14.65
CA GLY A 18 -11.73 20.27 -15.22
C GLY A 18 -12.47 18.96 -15.52
N ASN A 19 -11.71 17.89 -15.75
CA ASN A 19 -12.25 16.60 -16.21
C ASN A 19 -12.34 15.53 -15.11
N LEU A 20 -11.70 15.75 -13.95
CA LEU A 20 -11.66 14.78 -12.85
C LEU A 20 -12.59 15.24 -11.72
N ASN A 21 -13.44 14.32 -11.25
CA ASN A 21 -14.50 14.58 -10.27
C ASN A 21 -15.35 15.78 -10.70
N SER A 22 -15.86 15.71 -11.92
CA SER A 22 -16.66 16.77 -12.54
C SER A 22 -17.84 16.14 -13.27
N ASP A 23 -19.00 16.80 -13.23
CA ASP A 23 -20.16 16.46 -14.07
C ASP A 23 -20.18 17.27 -15.39
N GLY A 24 -19.13 18.07 -15.63
CA GLY A 24 -19.02 18.98 -16.77
C GLY A 24 -19.23 20.45 -16.38
N GLU A 25 -19.99 20.73 -15.33
CA GLU A 25 -20.27 22.09 -14.85
C GLU A 25 -19.77 22.31 -13.41
N ASN A 26 -19.85 21.29 -12.57
CA ASN A 26 -19.58 21.34 -11.13
C ASN A 26 -18.45 20.40 -10.74
N LEU A 27 -17.78 20.73 -9.64
CA LEU A 27 -16.85 19.82 -8.95
C LEU A 27 -17.63 18.89 -8.01
N LEU A 28 -17.38 17.60 -8.12
CA LEU A 28 -18.05 16.55 -7.37
C LEU A 28 -17.23 16.18 -6.12
N VAL A 29 -17.87 16.30 -4.97
CA VAL A 29 -17.33 15.82 -3.69
C VAL A 29 -18.02 14.51 -3.34
N TYR A 30 -17.28 13.41 -3.44
CA TYR A 30 -17.83 12.10 -3.16
C TYR A 30 -17.81 11.82 -1.65
N GLY A 31 -18.98 11.53 -1.11
CA GLY A 31 -19.13 11.13 0.27
C GLY A 31 -20.59 11.08 0.69
N LYS A 32 -20.81 10.72 1.95
CA LYS A 32 -22.13 10.65 2.56
C LYS A 32 -22.12 11.24 3.95
N GLU A 33 -23.08 12.11 4.21
CA GLU A 33 -23.33 12.69 5.52
C GLU A 33 -24.26 11.79 6.35
N PHE A 34 -23.90 11.63 7.62
CA PHE A 34 -24.60 10.90 8.66
C PHE A 34 -24.70 11.80 9.90
N GLY A 35 -25.55 12.83 9.83
CA GLY A 35 -25.61 13.88 10.85
C GLY A 35 -24.27 14.62 10.94
N ASN A 36 -23.67 14.67 12.12
CA ASN A 36 -22.40 15.39 12.32
C ASN A 36 -21.17 14.64 11.80
N VAL A 37 -21.34 13.51 11.12
CA VAL A 37 -20.25 12.69 10.57
C VAL A 37 -20.36 12.66 9.05
N PHE A 38 -19.32 13.11 8.36
CA PHE A 38 -19.19 12.96 6.92
C PHE A 38 -18.16 11.87 6.60
N ILE A 39 -18.59 10.88 5.82
CA ILE A 39 -17.71 9.84 5.28
C ILE A 39 -17.41 10.20 3.83
N GLY A 40 -16.23 10.78 3.61
CA GLY A 40 -15.75 11.19 2.30
C GLY A 40 -14.84 10.14 1.67
N VAL A 41 -14.92 10.01 0.35
CA VAL A 41 -13.93 9.25 -0.43
C VAL A 41 -12.93 10.25 -0.98
N GLN A 42 -11.70 10.16 -0.49
CA GLN A 42 -10.62 11.01 -0.94
C GLN A 42 -10.41 10.82 -2.46
N PRO A 43 -10.41 11.91 -3.25
CA PRO A 43 -10.16 11.83 -4.69
C PRO A 43 -8.79 11.22 -5.01
N SER A 44 -8.66 10.65 -6.21
CA SER A 44 -7.37 10.16 -6.68
C SER A 44 -6.37 11.31 -6.84
N PHE A 45 -5.08 11.00 -6.91
CA PHE A 45 -4.07 12.03 -7.22
C PHE A 45 -4.21 12.63 -8.63
N GLY A 46 -4.93 11.95 -9.53
CA GLY A 46 -4.93 12.26 -10.96
C GLY A 46 -3.68 11.78 -11.71
N TYR A 47 -2.68 11.24 -11.01
CA TYR A 47 -1.51 10.59 -11.61
C TYR A 47 -1.61 9.08 -11.39
N GLU A 48 -1.46 8.30 -12.48
CA GLU A 48 -1.36 6.85 -12.40
C GLU A 48 0.07 6.43 -12.02
N GLY A 49 0.22 5.63 -10.95
CA GLY A 49 1.51 5.07 -10.52
C GLY A 49 1.82 5.21 -9.03
N ASP A 50 3.11 5.09 -8.69
CA ASP A 50 3.63 5.08 -7.31
C ASP A 50 3.52 6.47 -6.62
N PRO A 51 2.77 6.61 -5.51
CA PRO A 51 2.63 7.86 -4.74
C PRO A 51 3.96 8.44 -4.24
N MET A 52 4.99 7.61 -4.04
CA MET A 52 6.31 8.09 -3.61
C MET A 52 7.00 8.90 -4.71
N ARG A 53 6.68 8.67 -5.99
CA ARG A 53 7.21 9.49 -7.10
C ARG A 53 6.66 10.91 -7.06
N LEU A 54 5.45 11.12 -6.56
CA LEU A 54 4.84 12.44 -6.42
C LEU A 54 5.58 13.33 -5.42
N LEU A 55 6.23 12.74 -4.39
CA LEU A 55 7.09 13.49 -3.46
C LEU A 55 8.26 14.19 -4.17
N PHE A 56 8.75 13.62 -5.26
CA PHE A 56 9.91 14.12 -6.01
C PHE A 56 9.51 14.87 -7.29
N ALA A 57 8.23 14.82 -7.67
CA ALA A 57 7.72 15.49 -8.84
C ALA A 57 7.64 17.01 -8.58
N LYS A 58 8.60 17.76 -9.13
CA LYS A 58 8.71 19.22 -8.94
C LYS A 58 7.56 20.01 -9.56
N SER A 59 6.88 19.46 -10.57
CA SER A 59 5.79 20.12 -11.31
C SER A 59 4.41 19.55 -11.05
N ALA A 60 4.27 18.54 -10.18
CA ALA A 60 2.95 17.98 -9.92
C ALA A 60 2.09 18.94 -9.08
N SER A 61 0.78 18.87 -9.26
CA SER A 61 -0.20 19.59 -8.43
C SER A 61 -1.47 18.73 -8.25
N PRO A 62 -2.23 18.92 -7.17
CA PRO A 62 -3.55 18.29 -7.04
C PRO A 62 -4.50 18.79 -8.13
N HIS A 63 -5.38 17.92 -8.64
CA HIS A 63 -6.45 18.34 -9.53
C HIS A 63 -7.55 19.11 -8.77
N HIS A 64 -8.41 19.84 -9.50
CA HIS A 64 -9.47 20.69 -8.90
C HIS A 64 -10.40 19.93 -7.96
N GLY A 65 -10.81 18.71 -8.32
CA GLY A 65 -11.64 17.84 -7.48
C GLY A 65 -10.99 17.50 -6.13
N PHE A 66 -9.67 17.31 -6.11
CA PHE A 66 -8.93 17.09 -4.87
C PHE A 66 -8.96 18.31 -3.96
N ALA A 67 -8.71 19.50 -4.52
CA ALA A 67 -8.78 20.75 -3.78
C ALA A 67 -10.22 21.08 -3.32
N ALA A 68 -11.22 20.73 -4.13
CA ALA A 68 -12.63 20.90 -3.80
C ALA A 68 -13.05 20.03 -2.62
N TYR A 69 -12.58 18.78 -2.55
CA TYR A 69 -12.85 17.89 -1.43
C TYR A 69 -12.43 18.51 -0.08
N TYR A 70 -11.19 18.99 0.03
CA TYR A 70 -10.74 19.62 1.27
C TYR A 70 -11.36 20.99 1.54
N SER A 71 -11.64 21.76 0.48
CA SER A 71 -12.38 23.02 0.61
C SER A 71 -13.80 22.79 1.13
N TYR A 72 -14.45 21.70 0.71
CA TYR A 72 -15.76 21.30 1.22
C TYR A 72 -15.70 20.92 2.70
N LEU A 73 -14.71 20.11 3.11
CA LEU A 73 -14.58 19.71 4.52
C LEU A 73 -14.47 20.90 5.47
N GLU A 74 -13.61 21.87 5.18
CA GLU A 74 -13.39 23.02 6.07
C GLU A 74 -14.53 24.05 5.97
N LYS A 75 -14.93 24.43 4.74
CA LYS A 75 -15.73 25.65 4.52
C LYS A 75 -17.20 25.41 4.25
N VAL A 76 -17.59 24.19 3.85
CA VAL A 76 -18.98 23.86 3.52
C VAL A 76 -19.58 22.93 4.57
N PHE A 77 -18.93 21.79 4.83
CA PHE A 77 -19.34 20.89 5.90
C PHE A 77 -19.02 21.46 7.30
N GLY A 78 -17.96 22.26 7.42
CA GLY A 78 -17.58 22.88 8.68
C GLY A 78 -16.98 21.88 9.68
N ALA A 79 -16.18 20.93 9.18
CA ALA A 79 -15.55 19.91 10.02
C ALA A 79 -14.73 20.55 11.16
N ASN A 80 -14.85 20.01 12.36
CA ASN A 80 -13.97 20.38 13.48
C ASN A 80 -12.67 19.57 13.53
N ALA A 81 -12.65 18.41 12.88
CA ALA A 81 -11.49 17.55 12.73
C ALA A 81 -11.68 16.65 11.49
N VAL A 82 -10.57 16.14 10.96
CA VAL A 82 -10.58 15.11 9.91
C VAL A 82 -9.83 13.88 10.39
N LEU A 83 -10.38 12.71 10.13
CA LEU A 83 -9.76 11.43 10.43
C LEU A 83 -9.45 10.70 9.13
N HIS A 84 -8.16 10.44 8.89
CA HIS A 84 -7.69 9.63 7.77
C HIS A 84 -7.32 8.23 8.23
N PHE A 85 -7.41 7.30 7.28
CA PHE A 85 -7.01 5.90 7.43
C PHE A 85 -6.03 5.53 6.32
N GLY A 86 -5.06 4.69 6.67
CA GLY A 86 -4.17 4.07 5.69
C GLY A 86 -2.76 4.65 5.71
N THR A 87 -1.84 3.90 5.10
CA THR A 87 -0.42 4.19 5.12
C THR A 87 0.00 5.19 4.05
N HIS A 88 -0.81 5.34 3.00
CA HIS A 88 -0.54 6.19 1.85
C HIS A 88 -1.64 7.25 1.64
N GLY A 89 -1.88 8.10 2.65
CA GLY A 89 -2.81 9.20 2.52
C GLY A 89 -2.33 10.17 1.44
N SER A 90 -3.15 10.48 0.44
CA SER A 90 -2.67 11.28 -0.70
C SER A 90 -2.24 12.70 -0.31
N LEU A 91 -2.82 13.25 0.75
CA LEU A 91 -2.50 14.58 1.25
C LEU A 91 -1.02 14.74 1.62
N GLU A 92 -0.43 13.80 2.37
CA GLU A 92 0.93 13.98 2.86
C GLU A 92 1.98 13.88 1.75
N PHE A 93 1.69 13.18 0.65
CA PHE A 93 2.59 13.06 -0.50
C PHE A 93 2.39 14.17 -1.55
N MET A 94 1.42 15.08 -1.36
CA MET A 94 1.21 16.18 -2.29
C MET A 94 2.46 17.07 -2.41
N PRO A 95 2.76 17.63 -3.58
CA PRO A 95 4.02 18.35 -3.83
C PRO A 95 4.27 19.52 -2.89
N GLY A 96 5.53 19.67 -2.47
CA GLY A 96 5.94 20.67 -1.48
C GLY A 96 7.22 20.28 -0.75
N LYS A 97 7.69 21.16 0.15
CA LYS A 97 8.90 20.94 0.97
C LYS A 97 8.81 19.64 1.76
N GLN A 98 9.93 18.97 2.03
CA GLN A 98 9.96 17.70 2.78
C GLN A 98 9.54 17.83 4.24
N VAL A 99 9.84 18.96 4.89
CA VAL A 99 9.49 19.28 6.28
C VAL A 99 9.34 20.79 6.41
N GLY A 100 8.57 21.25 7.41
CA GLY A 100 8.35 22.68 7.65
C GLY A 100 7.60 23.32 6.49
N MET A 101 6.32 22.91 6.33
CA MET A 101 5.51 23.39 5.22
C MET A 101 5.44 24.92 5.25
N SER A 102 5.36 25.50 4.06
CA SER A 102 5.02 26.90 3.88
C SER A 102 3.63 27.00 3.26
N GLY A 103 3.01 28.18 3.33
CA GLY A 103 1.75 28.48 2.62
C GLY A 103 1.80 28.38 1.09
N LYS A 104 2.92 27.90 0.51
CA LYS A 104 3.05 27.51 -0.90
C LYS A 104 2.98 25.99 -1.13
N CYS A 105 3.12 25.19 -0.07
CA CYS A 105 3.10 23.74 -0.14
C CYS A 105 1.64 23.25 -0.21
N TYR A 106 1.34 22.31 -1.09
CA TYR A 106 -0.03 21.81 -1.25
C TYR A 106 -0.59 21.14 0.02
N PRO A 107 0.15 20.30 0.77
CA PRO A 107 -0.37 19.71 2.00
C PRO A 107 -0.96 20.74 2.98
N ASP A 108 -0.24 21.85 3.18
CA ASP A 108 -0.63 22.97 4.04
C ASP A 108 -1.85 23.72 3.50
N ARG A 109 -1.88 23.99 2.19
CA ARG A 109 -2.99 24.67 1.51
C ARG A 109 -4.27 23.83 1.45
N LEU A 110 -4.14 22.51 1.39
CA LEU A 110 -5.26 21.58 1.27
C LEU A 110 -5.92 21.38 2.63
N ILE A 111 -5.16 20.96 3.64
CA ILE A 111 -5.71 20.68 4.97
C ILE A 111 -6.16 21.93 5.71
N HIS A 112 -5.63 23.09 5.33
CA HIS A 112 -5.87 24.39 5.96
C HIS A 112 -5.63 24.32 7.48
N SER A 113 -6.64 24.68 8.29
CA SER A 113 -6.54 24.74 9.74
C SER A 113 -7.15 23.53 10.45
N LEU A 114 -7.60 22.52 9.69
CA LEU A 114 -8.29 21.36 10.25
C LEU A 114 -7.33 20.49 11.09
N PRO A 115 -7.69 20.18 12.35
CA PRO A 115 -7.02 19.15 13.11
C PRO A 115 -7.04 17.82 12.35
N ASN A 116 -5.84 17.34 12.00
CA ASN A 116 -5.67 16.16 11.18
C ASN A 116 -5.32 14.96 12.06
N LEU A 117 -6.23 14.01 12.18
CA LEU A 117 -6.05 12.75 12.90
C LEU A 117 -5.81 11.63 11.90
N TYR A 118 -4.94 10.68 12.25
CA TYR A 118 -4.63 9.55 11.40
C TYR A 118 -4.59 8.26 12.21
N TYR A 119 -5.24 7.21 11.72
CA TYR A 119 -4.95 5.85 12.14
C TYR A 119 -3.84 5.25 11.28
N TYR A 120 -2.70 4.96 11.90
CA TYR A 120 -1.51 4.40 11.25
C TYR A 120 -1.15 3.03 11.83
N ALA A 121 -0.63 2.13 10.98
CA ALA A 121 -0.15 0.83 11.44
C ALA A 121 1.09 1.02 12.33
N ALA A 122 1.14 0.34 13.48
CA ALA A 122 2.26 0.44 14.41
C ALA A 122 3.61 0.04 13.79
N ASN A 123 3.60 -0.81 12.76
CA ASN A 123 4.80 -1.29 12.06
C ASN A 123 5.26 -0.37 10.91
N ASN A 124 4.56 0.74 10.62
CA ASN A 124 4.95 1.69 9.56
C ASN A 124 5.26 3.10 10.12
N PRO A 125 6.32 3.25 10.93
CA PRO A 125 6.69 4.53 11.53
C PRO A 125 7.26 5.53 10.53
N SER A 126 7.86 5.06 9.42
CA SER A 126 8.48 5.92 8.40
C SER A 126 7.45 6.80 7.72
N GLU A 127 6.34 6.23 7.23
CA GLU A 127 5.29 7.00 6.56
C GLU A 127 4.45 7.80 7.55
N ALA A 128 4.19 7.25 8.74
CA ALA A 128 3.56 8.00 9.83
C ALA A 128 4.34 9.29 10.16
N THR A 129 5.67 9.26 10.06
CA THR A 129 6.52 10.45 10.25
C THR A 129 6.35 11.47 9.13
N ILE A 130 6.11 11.03 7.89
CA ILE A 130 5.82 11.93 6.76
C ILE A 130 4.49 12.64 7.00
N ALA A 131 3.44 11.91 7.38
CA ALA A 131 2.14 12.49 7.72
C ALA A 131 2.24 13.52 8.85
N LYS A 132 3.02 13.25 9.91
CA LYS A 132 3.30 14.21 10.99
C LYS A 132 3.98 15.49 10.48
N ARG A 133 5.02 15.35 9.64
CA ARG A 133 5.87 16.47 9.20
C ARG A 133 5.24 17.33 8.11
N ARG A 134 4.36 16.76 7.29
CA ARG A 134 3.79 17.40 6.10
C ARG A 134 2.30 17.71 6.22
N GLY A 135 1.54 16.90 6.95
CA GLY A 135 0.09 17.03 7.10
C GLY A 135 -0.37 17.44 8.49
N TYR A 136 0.55 17.79 9.41
CA TYR A 136 0.24 18.11 10.81
C TYR A 136 -0.55 17.01 11.53
N ALA A 137 -0.34 15.75 11.12
CA ALA A 137 -1.14 14.64 11.58
C ALA A 137 -0.81 14.23 13.02
N SER A 138 -1.82 13.99 13.84
CA SER A 138 -1.71 13.19 15.06
C SER A 138 -1.95 11.73 14.73
N THR A 139 -0.92 10.90 14.84
CA THR A 139 -0.98 9.48 14.44
C THR A 139 -1.32 8.59 15.63
N ILE A 140 -2.50 8.00 15.62
CA ILE A 140 -2.96 6.99 16.57
C ILE A 140 -2.61 5.62 15.98
N SER A 141 -1.86 4.81 16.71
CA SER A 141 -1.43 3.50 16.22
C SER A 141 -2.55 2.46 16.31
N TYR A 142 -2.59 1.56 15.32
CA TYR A 142 -3.37 0.32 15.40
C TYR A 142 -2.45 -0.89 15.21
N LEU A 143 -2.88 -2.04 15.74
CA LEU A 143 -2.18 -3.30 15.61
C LEU A 143 -2.49 -3.93 14.24
N THR A 144 -1.48 -4.42 13.54
CA THR A 144 -1.70 -5.24 12.34
C THR A 144 -2.47 -6.50 12.72
N PRO A 145 -3.15 -7.15 11.76
CA PRO A 145 -3.76 -8.46 12.01
C PRO A 145 -2.77 -9.41 12.71
N PRO A 146 -3.24 -10.25 13.66
CA PRO A 146 -2.36 -11.16 14.38
C PRO A 146 -1.66 -12.09 13.38
N ALA A 147 -0.34 -12.18 13.49
CA ALA A 147 0.43 -13.04 12.62
C ALA A 147 0.15 -14.51 12.95
N GLU A 148 -0.11 -15.30 11.91
CA GLU A 148 -0.23 -16.75 12.00
C GLU A 148 0.87 -17.40 11.18
N ASN A 149 1.24 -18.63 11.52
CA ASN A 149 2.13 -19.42 10.69
C ASN A 149 1.41 -19.73 9.37
N ALA A 150 2.02 -19.40 8.23
CA ALA A 150 1.45 -19.64 6.91
C ALA A 150 1.08 -21.12 6.68
N GLY A 151 1.76 -22.03 7.38
CA GLY A 151 1.57 -23.47 7.27
C GLY A 151 1.96 -24.01 5.90
N LEU A 152 1.69 -25.29 5.69
CA LEU A 152 1.84 -25.95 4.39
C LEU A 152 0.45 -26.28 3.83
N TYR A 153 0.28 -26.15 2.53
CA TYR A 153 -0.99 -26.41 1.86
C TYR A 153 -0.79 -27.23 0.58
N LYS A 154 -1.76 -28.11 0.28
CA LYS A 154 -1.79 -28.95 -0.95
C LYS A 154 -0.45 -29.68 -1.17
N GLY A 155 0.18 -29.51 -2.33
CA GLY A 155 1.45 -30.17 -2.67
C GLY A 155 2.59 -29.89 -1.70
N LEU A 156 2.63 -28.70 -1.08
CA LEU A 156 3.65 -28.39 -0.07
C LEU A 156 3.44 -29.22 1.22
N LYS A 157 2.19 -29.55 1.55
CA LYS A 157 1.88 -30.42 2.69
C LYS A 157 2.28 -31.86 2.40
N GLU A 158 1.93 -32.37 1.21
CA GLU A 158 2.32 -33.70 0.75
C GLU A 158 3.84 -33.86 0.71
N LEU A 159 4.55 -32.86 0.18
CA LEU A 159 6.00 -32.81 0.19
C LEU A 159 6.56 -32.85 1.63
N GLY A 160 5.96 -32.09 2.55
CA GLY A 160 6.34 -32.12 3.97
C GLY A 160 6.20 -33.50 4.61
N GLU A 161 5.13 -34.24 4.26
CA GLU A 161 4.91 -35.62 4.72
C GLU A 161 5.93 -36.61 4.13
N LEU A 162 6.28 -36.45 2.84
CA LEU A 162 7.33 -37.26 2.19
C LEU A 162 8.70 -37.03 2.84
N VAL A 163 9.07 -35.77 3.08
CA VAL A 163 10.32 -35.42 3.77
C VAL A 163 10.33 -35.97 5.20
N GLY A 164 9.22 -35.87 5.93
CA GLY A 164 9.10 -36.46 7.27
C GLY A 164 9.26 -37.99 7.27
N SER A 165 8.81 -38.66 6.21
CA SER A 165 8.92 -40.12 6.06
C SER A 165 10.32 -40.60 5.69
N TYR A 166 11.19 -39.72 5.18
CA TYR A 166 12.55 -40.05 4.75
C TYR A 166 13.37 -40.70 5.88
N GLN A 167 13.33 -40.12 7.08
CA GLN A 167 14.14 -40.60 8.21
C GLN A 167 13.82 -42.07 8.57
N GLY A 168 12.55 -42.47 8.51
CA GLY A 168 12.15 -43.86 8.79
C GLY A 168 12.43 -44.83 7.64
N LEU A 169 12.53 -44.34 6.41
CA LEU A 169 12.74 -45.17 5.22
C LEU A 169 14.20 -45.27 4.78
N ARG A 170 15.06 -44.33 5.21
CA ARG A 170 16.49 -44.28 4.87
C ARG A 170 17.21 -45.60 5.17
N ASP A 171 16.97 -46.16 6.35
CA ASP A 171 17.68 -47.37 6.81
C ASP A 171 17.06 -48.68 6.32
N THR A 172 15.92 -48.62 5.61
CA THR A 172 15.16 -49.81 5.17
C THR A 172 15.49 -50.25 3.74
N GLY A 173 16.51 -49.65 3.12
CA GLY A 173 16.85 -49.87 1.70
C GLY A 173 15.88 -49.20 0.71
N ARG A 174 14.86 -48.48 1.22
CA ARG A 174 13.88 -47.71 0.42
C ARG A 174 14.21 -46.23 0.32
N GLY A 175 15.33 -45.79 0.90
CA GLY A 175 15.82 -44.41 0.89
C GLY A 175 15.83 -43.77 -0.50
N PRO A 176 16.41 -44.39 -1.54
CA PRO A 176 16.45 -43.78 -2.86
C PRO A 176 15.07 -43.52 -3.49
N ASN A 177 14.12 -44.45 -3.34
CA ASN A 177 12.77 -44.28 -3.92
C ASN A 177 11.99 -43.11 -3.30
N ILE A 178 12.14 -42.90 -1.98
CA ILE A 178 11.49 -41.79 -1.30
C ILE A 178 12.17 -40.46 -1.68
N VAL A 179 13.49 -40.43 -1.91
CA VAL A 179 14.20 -39.24 -2.42
C VAL A 179 13.69 -38.87 -3.82
N ASN A 180 13.58 -39.82 -4.75
CA ASN A 180 13.03 -39.55 -6.09
C ASN A 180 11.59 -39.00 -6.01
N SER A 181 10.78 -39.51 -5.09
CA SER A 181 9.41 -39.01 -4.84
C SER A 181 9.40 -37.60 -4.25
N ILE A 182 10.33 -37.29 -3.35
CA ILE A 182 10.53 -35.94 -2.79
C ILE A 182 10.95 -34.96 -3.89
N VAL A 183 11.89 -35.34 -4.75
CA VAL A 183 12.37 -34.50 -5.86
C VAL A 183 11.24 -34.19 -6.85
N ALA A 184 10.47 -35.20 -7.26
CA ALA A 184 9.32 -35.00 -8.15
C ALA A 184 8.24 -34.09 -7.52
N ALA A 185 7.93 -34.30 -6.22
CA ALA A 185 6.97 -33.46 -5.50
C ALA A 185 7.48 -32.02 -5.31
N ALA A 186 8.79 -31.83 -5.07
CA ALA A 186 9.42 -30.53 -4.98
C ALA A 186 9.39 -29.76 -6.30
N ARG A 187 9.64 -30.44 -7.43
CA ARG A 187 9.53 -29.87 -8.79
C ARG A 187 8.09 -29.50 -9.14
N THR A 188 7.12 -30.36 -8.77
CA THR A 188 5.69 -30.04 -8.91
C THR A 188 5.31 -28.78 -8.12
N CYS A 189 5.95 -28.56 -6.96
CA CYS A 189 5.78 -27.35 -6.14
C CYS A 189 6.62 -26.14 -6.61
N ASN A 190 7.34 -26.24 -7.72
CA ASN A 190 8.27 -25.22 -8.27
C ASN A 190 9.45 -24.86 -7.34
N LEU A 191 9.83 -25.74 -6.41
CA LEU A 191 10.96 -25.49 -5.51
C LEU A 191 12.33 -25.65 -6.20
N ASP A 192 12.35 -26.13 -7.45
CA ASP A 192 13.53 -26.15 -8.32
C ASP A 192 14.07 -24.74 -8.63
N LYS A 193 13.23 -23.71 -8.50
CA LYS A 193 13.64 -22.30 -8.66
C LYS A 193 14.30 -21.73 -7.41
N ASP A 194 13.98 -22.29 -6.25
CA ASP A 194 14.49 -21.84 -4.95
C ASP A 194 15.72 -22.65 -4.52
N ILE A 195 15.79 -23.93 -4.92
CA ILE A 195 16.87 -24.87 -4.59
C ILE A 195 17.71 -25.11 -5.84
N LYS A 196 18.90 -24.50 -5.89
CA LYS A 196 19.79 -24.52 -7.07
C LYS A 196 20.27 -25.91 -7.46
N ASP A 197 20.53 -26.75 -6.46
CA ASP A 197 21.11 -28.08 -6.65
C ASP A 197 20.03 -29.18 -6.51
N LEU A 198 18.76 -28.86 -6.81
CA LEU A 198 17.70 -29.85 -6.78
C LEU A 198 17.89 -30.85 -7.94
N PRO A 199 18.02 -32.16 -7.66
CA PRO A 199 18.18 -33.17 -8.70
C PRO A 199 17.08 -33.10 -9.75
N THR A 200 17.41 -33.43 -10.99
CA THR A 200 16.42 -33.55 -12.08
C THR A 200 15.57 -34.80 -11.90
N GLU A 201 14.41 -34.86 -12.56
CA GLU A 201 13.60 -36.09 -12.54
C GLU A 201 14.30 -37.28 -13.23
N GLU A 202 15.39 -37.01 -13.96
CA GLU A 202 16.22 -37.99 -14.63
C GLU A 202 17.34 -38.54 -13.72
N ASP A 203 17.65 -37.87 -12.61
CA ASP A 203 18.65 -38.30 -11.65
C ASP A 203 18.06 -39.33 -10.67
N ASP A 204 18.55 -40.58 -10.67
CA ASP A 204 18.14 -41.60 -9.70
C ASP A 204 18.98 -41.46 -8.42
N ALA A 205 18.32 -41.24 -7.28
CA ALA A 205 18.95 -41.17 -5.97
C ALA A 205 19.72 -42.43 -5.56
N LYS A 206 19.61 -43.55 -6.30
CA LYS A 206 20.47 -44.73 -6.11
C LYS A 206 21.91 -44.50 -6.55
N ASP A 207 22.11 -43.60 -7.50
CA ASP A 207 23.41 -43.28 -8.10
C ASP A 207 24.07 -42.05 -7.44
N MET A 208 23.39 -41.46 -6.44
CA MET A 208 23.86 -40.30 -5.69
C MET A 208 24.57 -40.74 -4.40
N ASP A 209 25.74 -40.17 -4.12
CA ASP A 209 26.48 -40.43 -2.88
C ASP A 209 25.82 -39.70 -1.69
N LEU A 210 25.89 -40.27 -0.49
CA LEU A 210 25.29 -39.69 0.72
C LEU A 210 25.97 -38.38 1.17
N ASP A 211 27.17 -38.11 0.65
CA ASP A 211 28.02 -36.97 0.97
C ASP A 211 27.97 -35.83 -0.09
N GLN A 212 27.11 -35.95 -1.11
CA GLN A 212 26.85 -34.91 -2.13
C GLN A 212 25.49 -34.24 -1.90
#